data_AF-A0A7S2LWJ9-F1
#
_entry.id   AF-A0A7S2LWJ9-F1
#
_cell.length_a   1.000
_cell.length_b   1.000
_cell.length_c   1.000
_cell.angle_alpha   90.00
_cell.angle_beta   90.00
_cell.angle_gamma   90.00
#
_symmetry.space_group_name_H-M   'P 1'
#
loop_
_entity.id
_entity.type
_entity.pdbx_description
1 polymer ?
#
loop_
_entity_poly.entity_id
_entity_poly.type
_entity_poly.pdbx_seq_one_letter_code
_entity_poly.pdbx_strand_id
1 'polypeptide(L)'
;FQAACRFARELLLQLAPAFVEIAAVAFHRDVNAHNILIDRAQEQVPQYGLVDFGLAVDVTCWQRDDDAAAAGANRPSRVGQDGACTWHHLDVGGDCRYWPVSAWVQFLFGWTELEAHPPWRFEYRAQLDLHSLGLTALQVLVEMLPPLDAVPMRGEQEGVPGLAAAMLALQRRWVQYWSAVAPLHARLMDTFHHGGDWDTLKTECRDAAVDGAVAELLQ
;
A
#
# COMPACT_ATOMS: atom_id res chain seq x y z
N PHE A 1 14.30 0.04 -19.96
CA PHE A 1 12.83 0.18 -19.94
C PHE A 1 12.11 -1.15 -20.17
N GLN A 2 12.38 -1.90 -21.25
CA GLN A 2 11.62 -3.12 -21.61
C GLN A 2 11.49 -4.16 -20.50
N ALA A 3 12.59 -4.50 -19.80
CA ALA A 3 12.54 -5.47 -18.69
C ALA A 3 11.66 -4.97 -17.54
N ALA A 4 11.84 -3.72 -17.10
CA ALA A 4 11.03 -3.10 -16.04
C ALA A 4 9.53 -3.11 -16.38
N CYS A 5 9.17 -2.68 -17.60
CA CYS A 5 7.79 -2.72 -18.09
C CYS A 5 7.24 -4.14 -18.13
N ARG A 6 8.04 -5.13 -18.56
CA ARG A 6 7.64 -6.53 -18.59
C ARG A 6 7.33 -7.05 -17.19
N PHE A 7 8.24 -6.88 -16.22
CA PHE A 7 8.02 -7.35 -14.86
C PHE A 7 6.80 -6.69 -14.20
N ALA A 8 6.69 -5.36 -14.29
CA ALA A 8 5.53 -4.65 -13.74
C ALA A 8 4.20 -5.06 -14.41
N ARG A 9 4.22 -5.26 -15.74
CA ARG A 9 3.05 -5.75 -16.48
C ARG A 9 2.64 -7.15 -16.05
N GLU A 10 3.58 -8.09 -15.99
CA GLU A 10 3.27 -9.47 -15.61
C GLU A 10 2.79 -9.58 -14.17
N LEU A 11 3.34 -8.77 -13.25
CA LEU A 11 2.86 -8.65 -11.88
C LEU A 11 1.36 -8.27 -11.86
N LEU A 12 0.99 -7.21 -12.57
CA LEU A 12 -0.38 -6.73 -12.63
C LEU A 12 -1.32 -7.73 -13.31
N LEU A 13 -0.89 -8.34 -14.43
CA LEU A 13 -1.71 -9.29 -15.18
C LEU A 13 -2.00 -10.57 -14.39
N GLN A 14 -1.10 -10.99 -13.52
CA GLN A 14 -1.27 -12.20 -12.72
C GLN A 14 -2.02 -11.92 -11.42
N LEU A 15 -1.61 -10.89 -10.67
CA LEU A 15 -2.14 -10.66 -9.32
C LEU A 15 -3.43 -9.85 -9.30
N ALA A 16 -3.66 -8.89 -10.21
CA ALA A 16 -4.88 -8.07 -10.14
C ALA A 16 -6.16 -8.92 -10.31
N PRO A 17 -6.25 -9.87 -11.28
CA PRO A 17 -7.37 -10.79 -11.35
C PRO A 17 -7.46 -11.71 -10.12
N ALA A 18 -6.32 -12.17 -9.59
CA ALA A 18 -6.30 -12.99 -8.39
C ALA A 18 -6.88 -12.25 -7.17
N PHE A 19 -6.60 -10.96 -7.02
CA PHE A 19 -7.22 -10.14 -5.97
C PHE A 19 -8.73 -9.97 -6.14
N VAL A 20 -9.25 -9.94 -7.37
CA VAL A 20 -10.71 -9.93 -7.60
C VAL A 20 -11.35 -11.22 -7.07
N GLU A 21 -10.72 -12.37 -7.32
CA GLU A 21 -11.19 -13.66 -6.80
C GLU A 21 -11.03 -13.77 -5.28
N ILE A 22 -9.89 -13.32 -4.73
CA ILE A 22 -9.64 -13.31 -3.29
C ILE A 22 -10.65 -12.40 -2.58
N ALA A 23 -10.96 -11.23 -3.14
CA ALA A 23 -11.93 -10.27 -2.59
C ALA A 23 -13.37 -10.80 -2.53
N ALA A 24 -13.65 -11.98 -3.08
CA ALA A 24 -14.92 -12.68 -2.84
C ALA A 24 -15.00 -13.30 -1.43
N VAL A 25 -13.86 -13.56 -0.79
CA VAL A 25 -13.79 -14.27 0.50
C VAL A 25 -12.93 -13.54 1.55
N ALA A 26 -11.88 -12.84 1.15
CA ALA A 26 -10.97 -12.16 2.07
C ALA A 26 -10.33 -10.90 1.50
N PHE A 27 -9.85 -10.02 2.38
CA PHE A 27 -8.87 -8.98 2.06
C PHE A 27 -7.54 -9.32 2.73
N HIS A 28 -6.42 -9.22 2.02
CA HIS A 28 -5.10 -9.59 2.51
C HIS A 28 -4.51 -8.55 3.48
N ARG A 29 -4.70 -7.26 3.18
CA ARG A 29 -4.30 -6.08 3.98
C ARG A 29 -2.81 -5.90 4.23
N ASP A 30 -1.96 -6.70 3.59
CA ASP A 30 -0.50 -6.61 3.73
C ASP A 30 0.20 -7.02 2.42
N VAL A 31 -0.27 -6.46 1.31
CA VAL A 31 0.33 -6.69 0.00
C VAL A 31 1.57 -5.82 -0.12
N ASN A 32 2.75 -6.43 -0.22
CA ASN A 32 4.01 -5.72 -0.35
C ASN A 32 5.05 -6.63 -1.05
N ALA A 33 6.22 -6.08 -1.38
CA ALA A 33 7.27 -6.81 -2.09
C ALA A 33 7.83 -8.04 -1.33
N HIS A 34 7.70 -8.11 0.00
CA HIS A 34 8.13 -9.26 0.79
C HIS A 34 7.12 -10.42 0.74
N ASN A 35 5.84 -10.10 0.57
CA ASN A 35 4.74 -11.06 0.51
C ASN A 35 4.41 -11.50 -0.93
N ILE A 36 5.16 -11.00 -1.93
CA ILE A 36 5.03 -11.40 -3.32
C ILE A 36 6.27 -12.20 -3.74
N LEU A 37 6.08 -13.49 -3.98
CA LEU A 37 7.11 -14.40 -4.45
C LEU A 37 7.23 -14.35 -5.97
N ILE A 38 8.45 -14.57 -6.47
CA ILE A 38 8.74 -14.64 -7.90
C ILE A 38 9.42 -15.97 -8.20
N ASP A 39 8.77 -16.83 -8.98
CA ASP A 39 9.41 -17.99 -9.58
C ASP A 39 10.01 -17.61 -10.94
N ARG A 40 11.28 -18.00 -11.12
CA ARG A 40 12.08 -17.77 -12.34
C ARG A 40 12.45 -19.08 -13.04
N ALA A 41 11.88 -20.22 -12.63
CA ALA A 41 12.20 -21.53 -13.17
C ALA A 41 12.01 -21.66 -14.69
N GLN A 42 11.19 -20.79 -15.31
CA GLN A 42 11.06 -20.66 -16.76
C GLN A 42 11.52 -19.26 -17.18
N GLU A 43 12.69 -19.16 -17.82
CA GLU A 43 13.41 -17.90 -18.10
C GLU A 43 12.66 -16.85 -18.95
N GLN A 44 11.41 -17.10 -19.39
CA GLN A 44 10.70 -16.22 -20.32
C GLN A 44 9.66 -15.31 -19.66
N VAL A 45 8.95 -15.75 -18.61
CA VAL A 45 7.88 -14.97 -17.95
C VAL A 45 7.95 -15.15 -16.44
N PRO A 46 8.13 -14.08 -15.63
CA PRO A 46 8.12 -14.20 -14.18
C PRO A 46 6.75 -14.67 -13.70
N GLN A 47 6.73 -15.66 -12.80
CA GLN A 47 5.50 -16.12 -12.16
C GLN A 47 5.40 -15.55 -10.75
N TYR A 48 4.26 -14.94 -10.43
CA TYR A 48 4.04 -14.27 -9.15
C TYR A 48 3.09 -15.08 -8.27
N GLY A 49 3.45 -15.19 -6.99
CA GLY A 49 2.60 -15.78 -5.96
C GLY A 49 2.45 -14.83 -4.77
N LEU A 50 1.28 -14.85 -4.14
CA LEU A 50 1.01 -14.10 -2.91
C LEU A 50 1.10 -15.05 -1.71
N VAL A 51 1.76 -14.61 -0.65
CA VAL A 51 1.93 -15.37 0.60
C VAL A 51 1.63 -14.50 1.81
N ASP A 52 1.51 -15.17 2.97
CA ASP A 52 1.30 -14.56 4.28
C ASP A 52 -0.06 -13.86 4.48
N PHE A 53 -1.10 -14.67 4.65
CA PHE A 53 -2.45 -14.20 5.00
C PHE A 53 -2.62 -13.93 6.51
N GLY A 54 -1.53 -13.70 7.26
CA GLY A 54 -1.58 -13.52 8.72
C GLY A 54 -2.39 -12.31 9.18
N LEU A 55 -2.57 -11.32 8.31
CA LEU A 55 -3.39 -10.11 8.56
C LEU A 55 -4.69 -10.09 7.76
N ALA A 56 -4.98 -11.17 7.03
CA ALA A 56 -6.15 -11.24 6.18
C ALA A 56 -7.45 -11.28 7.01
N VAL A 57 -8.50 -10.73 6.43
CA VAL A 57 -9.83 -10.64 7.06
C VAL A 57 -10.88 -11.21 6.14
N ASP A 58 -11.89 -11.85 6.73
CA ASP A 58 -13.06 -12.32 5.99
C ASP A 58 -13.87 -11.13 5.44
N VAL A 59 -14.26 -11.19 4.17
CA VAL A 59 -14.99 -10.10 3.48
C VAL A 59 -16.36 -9.84 4.12
N THR A 60 -17.07 -10.89 4.54
CA THR A 60 -18.40 -10.74 5.11
C THR A 60 -18.34 -10.04 6.46
N CYS A 61 -17.35 -10.36 7.30
CA CYS A 61 -17.20 -9.59 8.53
C CYS A 61 -16.64 -8.20 8.27
N TRP A 62 -15.61 -8.08 7.43
CA TRP A 62 -14.98 -6.79 7.14
C TRP A 62 -15.97 -5.76 6.63
N GLN A 63 -16.94 -6.16 5.80
CA GLN A 63 -17.91 -5.26 5.19
C GLN A 63 -19.17 -5.00 6.04
N ARG A 64 -19.32 -5.63 7.21
CA ARG A 64 -20.47 -5.33 8.08
C ARG A 64 -20.39 -3.89 8.57
N ASP A 65 -21.50 -3.19 8.44
CA ASP A 65 -21.71 -1.92 9.12
C ASP A 65 -22.24 -2.27 10.53
N ASP A 66 -21.41 -2.12 11.56
CA ASP A 66 -21.83 -2.39 12.94
C ASP A 66 -22.64 -1.22 13.49
N ASP A 67 -23.97 -1.36 13.50
CA ASP A 67 -24.89 -0.51 14.30
C ASP A 67 -25.13 -1.06 15.73
N ALA A 68 -24.49 -2.16 16.13
CA ALA A 68 -24.79 -2.80 17.41
C ALA A 68 -23.58 -3.53 18.03
N ALA A 69 -23.15 -3.04 19.21
CA ALA A 69 -22.46 -3.80 20.27
C ALA A 69 -20.93 -3.71 20.47
N ALA A 70 -20.26 -2.62 20.07
CA ALA A 70 -18.87 -2.35 20.52
C ALA A 70 -18.67 -1.01 21.27
N ALA A 71 -19.73 -0.36 21.74
CA ALA A 71 -19.68 0.95 22.41
C ALA A 71 -19.11 0.94 23.86
N GLY A 72 -18.18 0.03 24.20
CA GLY A 72 -17.63 0.00 25.55
C GLY A 72 -16.43 -0.90 25.83
N ALA A 73 -15.89 -1.61 24.84
CA ALA A 73 -14.67 -2.39 25.02
C ALA A 73 -13.46 -1.60 24.52
N ASN A 74 -12.38 -1.59 25.30
CA ASN A 74 -11.09 -1.05 24.89
C ASN A 74 -10.72 -1.58 23.49
N ARG A 75 -10.10 -0.70 22.70
CA ARG A 75 -9.63 -0.98 21.34
C ARG A 75 -8.90 -2.34 21.31
N PRO A 76 -9.33 -3.30 20.47
CA PRO A 76 -8.69 -4.61 20.38
C PRO A 76 -7.22 -4.43 20.00
N SER A 77 -6.30 -4.94 20.82
CA SER A 77 -4.86 -4.72 20.61
C SER A 77 -4.25 -5.59 19.51
N ARG A 78 -4.99 -6.56 18.96
CA ARG A 78 -4.52 -7.50 17.94
C ARG A 78 -5.66 -7.98 17.03
N VAL A 79 -5.33 -8.17 15.76
CA VAL A 79 -6.22 -8.74 14.75
C VAL A 79 -6.81 -10.06 15.26
N GLY A 80 -8.14 -10.15 15.31
CA GLY A 80 -8.86 -11.39 15.60
C GLY A 80 -8.91 -11.87 17.05
N GLN A 81 -8.36 -11.16 18.04
CA GLN A 81 -8.39 -11.62 19.44
C GLN A 81 -9.69 -11.28 20.20
N ASP A 82 -10.39 -10.20 19.84
CA ASP A 82 -11.57 -9.73 20.59
C ASP A 82 -12.88 -9.81 19.77
N GLY A 83 -12.88 -10.57 18.66
CA GLY A 83 -14.05 -10.72 17.79
C GLY A 83 -14.38 -9.51 16.91
N ALA A 84 -13.64 -8.41 17.06
CA ALA A 84 -13.69 -7.31 16.10
C ALA A 84 -13.13 -7.77 14.76
N CYS A 85 -13.99 -7.76 13.74
CA CYS A 85 -13.61 -8.11 12.37
C CYS A 85 -14.19 -7.14 11.33
N THR A 86 -14.81 -6.05 11.79
CA THR A 86 -15.28 -4.95 10.93
C THR A 86 -14.20 -3.89 10.74
N TRP A 87 -14.27 -3.19 9.61
CA TRP A 87 -13.31 -2.15 9.24
C TRP A 87 -13.28 -0.95 10.20
N HIS A 88 -14.37 -0.73 10.95
CA HIS A 88 -14.47 0.33 11.98
C HIS A 88 -13.48 0.14 13.12
N HIS A 89 -13.38 -1.09 13.62
CA HIS A 89 -12.78 -1.37 14.93
C HIS A 89 -11.48 -2.17 14.87
N LEU A 90 -11.20 -2.80 13.72
CA LEU A 90 -9.95 -3.49 13.52
C LEU A 90 -8.80 -2.49 13.31
N ASP A 91 -7.68 -2.72 13.98
CA ASP A 91 -6.48 -1.89 13.78
C ASP A 91 -6.00 -1.95 12.33
N VAL A 92 -5.44 -0.83 11.86
CA VAL A 92 -4.78 -0.76 10.54
C VAL A 92 -3.62 -1.73 10.54
N GLY A 93 -3.64 -2.69 9.62
CA GLY A 93 -2.63 -3.73 9.49
C GLY A 93 -1.72 -3.49 8.29
N GLY A 94 -0.64 -4.25 8.26
CA GLY A 94 0.28 -4.34 7.14
C GLY A 94 1.38 -3.29 7.15
N ASP A 95 2.23 -3.35 6.15
CA ASP A 95 3.36 -2.45 5.99
C ASP A 95 2.90 -1.03 5.61
N CYS A 96 3.12 -0.07 6.52
CA CYS A 96 2.72 1.33 6.35
C CYS A 96 3.28 2.01 5.10
N ARG A 97 4.37 1.47 4.52
CA ARG A 97 4.95 1.95 3.27
C ARG A 97 4.03 1.75 2.07
N TYR A 98 3.06 0.84 2.17
CA TYR A 98 2.13 0.47 1.11
C TYR A 98 0.69 0.89 1.41
N TRP A 99 0.48 1.65 2.48
CA TRP A 99 -0.83 2.12 2.89
C TRP A 99 -1.36 3.22 1.95
N PRO A 100 -2.63 3.11 1.49
CA PRO A 100 -3.31 4.24 0.88
C PRO A 100 -3.55 5.38 1.87
N VAL A 101 -3.93 6.55 1.35
CA VAL A 101 -4.32 7.71 2.16
C VAL A 101 -5.41 7.34 3.16
N SER A 102 -6.43 6.57 2.73
CA SER A 102 -7.49 6.14 3.63
C SER A 102 -7.01 5.29 4.82
N ALA A 103 -5.93 4.53 4.69
CA ALA A 103 -5.35 3.78 5.81
C ALA A 103 -4.62 4.70 6.80
N TRP A 104 -3.95 5.74 6.31
CA TRP A 104 -3.42 6.81 7.15
C TRP A 104 -4.53 7.57 7.88
N VAL A 105 -5.63 7.88 7.20
CA VAL A 105 -6.79 8.55 7.81
C VAL A 105 -7.40 7.67 8.91
N GLN A 106 -7.60 6.38 8.66
CA GLN A 106 -8.06 5.43 9.69
C GLN A 106 -7.11 5.39 10.89
N PHE A 107 -5.81 5.37 10.64
CA PHE A 107 -4.79 5.31 11.69
C PHE A 107 -4.80 6.57 12.56
N LEU A 108 -4.85 7.74 11.92
CA LEU A 108 -4.72 9.05 12.56
C LEU A 108 -6.03 9.56 13.14
N PHE A 109 -7.15 9.43 12.45
CA PHE A 109 -8.41 10.08 12.81
C PHE A 109 -9.52 9.07 13.15
N GLY A 110 -9.36 7.82 12.75
CA GLY A 110 -10.34 6.76 12.99
C GLY A 110 -11.46 6.73 11.96
N TRP A 111 -12.36 5.77 12.14
CA TRP A 111 -13.37 5.41 11.14
C TRP A 111 -14.43 6.48 10.90
N THR A 112 -14.71 7.32 11.89
CA THR A 112 -15.68 8.42 11.74
C THR A 112 -15.25 9.41 10.66
N GLU A 113 -13.94 9.64 10.53
CA GLU A 113 -13.38 10.50 9.50
C GLU A 113 -13.51 9.87 8.10
N LEU A 114 -13.34 8.55 8.02
CA LEU A 114 -13.62 7.81 6.78
C LEU A 114 -15.09 7.87 6.40
N GLU A 115 -16.01 7.71 7.36
CA GLU A 115 -17.45 7.80 7.08
C GLU A 115 -17.87 9.15 6.52
N ALA A 116 -17.26 10.23 7.01
CA ALA A 116 -17.49 11.58 6.50
C ALA A 116 -17.00 11.76 5.05
N HIS A 117 -16.13 10.88 4.56
CA HIS A 117 -15.49 10.97 3.24
C HIS A 117 -15.71 9.69 2.40
N PRO A 118 -16.82 9.61 1.63
CA PRO A 118 -17.19 8.41 0.88
C PRO A 118 -16.10 7.80 -0.02
N PRO A 119 -15.25 8.58 -0.72
CA PRO A 119 -14.15 8.01 -1.51
C PRO A 119 -13.11 7.30 -0.65
N TRP A 120 -12.71 7.88 0.50
CA TRP A 120 -11.75 7.25 1.41
C TRP A 120 -12.34 6.03 2.10
N ARG A 121 -13.62 6.07 2.47
CA ARG A 121 -14.33 4.89 2.97
C ARG A 121 -14.31 3.76 1.94
N PHE A 122 -14.60 4.06 0.68
CA PHE A 122 -14.56 3.06 -0.39
C PHE A 122 -13.15 2.49 -0.57
N GLU A 123 -12.14 3.36 -0.62
CA GLU A 123 -10.74 2.94 -0.74
C GLU A 123 -10.33 2.01 0.41
N TYR A 124 -10.62 2.40 1.66
CA TYR A 124 -10.28 1.60 2.83
C TYR A 124 -11.01 0.25 2.87
N ARG A 125 -12.28 0.22 2.48
CA ARG A 125 -13.09 -0.99 2.57
C ARG A 125 -12.81 -2.00 1.46
N ALA A 126 -12.42 -1.55 0.28
CA ALA A 126 -12.44 -2.39 -0.92
C ALA A 126 -11.18 -2.32 -1.78
N GLN A 127 -10.27 -1.38 -1.54
CA GLN A 127 -9.14 -1.13 -2.46
C GLN A 127 -7.76 -1.20 -1.80
N LEU A 128 -7.65 -1.57 -0.52
CA LEU A 128 -6.35 -1.68 0.17
C LEU A 128 -5.36 -2.54 -0.63
N ASP A 129 -5.75 -3.78 -0.95
CA ASP A 129 -4.89 -4.73 -1.64
C ASP A 129 -4.50 -4.27 -3.05
N LEU A 130 -5.45 -3.70 -3.81
CA LEU A 130 -5.21 -3.19 -5.16
C LEU A 130 -4.34 -1.94 -5.16
N HIS A 131 -4.50 -1.06 -4.18
CA HIS A 131 -3.64 0.11 -4.00
C HIS A 131 -2.19 -0.33 -3.76
N SER A 132 -1.99 -1.22 -2.80
CA SER A 132 -0.66 -1.73 -2.45
C SER A 132 -0.03 -2.53 -3.60
N LEU A 133 -0.82 -3.28 -4.38
CA LEU A 133 -0.36 -3.90 -5.63
C LEU A 133 0.10 -2.86 -6.65
N GLY A 134 -0.68 -1.79 -6.85
CA GLY A 134 -0.33 -0.69 -7.75
C GLY A 134 0.98 -0.03 -7.36
N LEU A 135 1.18 0.25 -6.07
CA LEU A 135 2.43 0.82 -5.55
C LEU A 135 3.60 -0.14 -5.74
N THR A 136 3.40 -1.45 -5.52
CA THR A 136 4.42 -2.48 -5.76
C THR A 136 4.80 -2.54 -7.26
N ALA A 137 3.83 -2.41 -8.17
CA ALA A 137 4.11 -2.37 -9.61
C ALA A 137 4.93 -1.13 -10.01
N LEU A 138 4.63 0.02 -9.41
CA LEU A 138 5.44 1.25 -9.59
C LEU A 138 6.85 1.07 -9.03
N GLN A 139 7.00 0.43 -7.87
CA GLN A 139 8.30 0.11 -7.30
C GLN A 139 9.13 -0.77 -8.23
N VAL A 140 8.55 -1.88 -8.71
CA VAL A 140 9.21 -2.76 -9.69
C VAL A 140 9.62 -1.99 -10.93
N LEU A 141 8.72 -1.14 -11.45
CA LEU A 141 9.01 -0.34 -12.63
C LEU A 141 10.21 0.59 -12.38
N VAL A 142 10.19 1.39 -11.30
CA VAL A 142 11.19 2.41 -11.03
C VAL A 142 12.54 1.83 -10.60
N GLU A 143 12.55 0.82 -9.73
CA GLU A 143 13.79 0.22 -9.23
C GLU A 143 14.54 -0.57 -10.31
N MET A 144 13.84 -1.06 -11.34
CA MET A 144 14.45 -1.70 -12.50
C MET A 144 14.86 -0.73 -13.61
N LEU A 145 14.58 0.58 -13.47
CA LEU A 145 15.09 1.57 -14.41
C LEU A 145 16.60 1.75 -14.25
N PRO A 146 17.32 2.12 -15.33
CA PRO A 146 18.70 2.58 -15.19
C PRO A 146 18.80 3.73 -14.18
N PRO A 147 19.93 3.88 -13.47
CA PRO A 147 20.17 5.05 -12.62
C PRO A 147 20.02 6.34 -13.43
N LEU A 148 19.52 7.41 -12.78
CA LEU A 148 19.31 8.72 -13.41
C LEU A 148 20.56 9.25 -14.14
N ASP A 149 21.74 8.98 -13.59
CA ASP A 149 23.03 9.46 -14.10
C ASP A 149 23.59 8.60 -15.26
N ALA A 150 22.99 7.42 -15.49
CA ALA A 150 23.47 6.45 -16.46
C ALA A 150 22.77 6.52 -17.82
N VAL A 151 21.79 7.41 -18.00
CA VAL A 151 21.07 7.58 -19.28
C VAL A 151 21.83 8.58 -20.15
N PRO A 152 22.56 8.13 -21.20
CA PRO A 152 23.20 9.06 -22.10
C PRO A 152 22.12 9.83 -22.88
N MET A 153 22.24 11.16 -22.93
CA MET A 153 21.43 12.08 -23.74
C MET A 153 21.70 11.91 -25.26
N ARG A 154 21.83 10.67 -25.74
CA ARG A 154 22.15 10.37 -27.13
C ARG A 154 20.94 9.79 -27.84
N GLY A 155 20.35 10.66 -28.68
CA GLY A 155 19.67 10.31 -29.91
C GLY A 155 18.37 9.55 -29.72
N GLU A 156 17.25 10.23 -29.98
CA GLU A 156 15.98 9.61 -30.32
C GLU A 156 16.18 8.59 -31.45
N GLN A 157 16.40 7.32 -31.10
CA GLN A 157 16.38 6.23 -32.06
C GLN A 157 15.54 5.08 -31.49
N GLU A 158 14.40 4.88 -32.16
CA GLU A 158 13.44 3.78 -32.03
C GLU A 158 12.74 3.65 -30.66
N GLY A 159 11.72 4.47 -30.43
CA GLY A 159 10.83 4.33 -29.27
C GLY A 159 9.61 5.25 -29.32
N VAL A 160 8.66 5.05 -28.40
CA VAL A 160 7.50 5.94 -28.23
C VAL A 160 8.00 7.33 -27.84
N PRO A 161 7.64 8.40 -28.59
CA PRO A 161 8.05 9.76 -28.27
C PRO A 161 7.68 10.13 -26.83
N GLY A 162 8.63 10.69 -26.07
CA GLY A 162 8.42 11.13 -24.70
C GLY A 162 8.47 10.04 -23.62
N LEU A 163 8.54 8.75 -23.96
CA LEU A 163 8.58 7.65 -22.97
C LEU A 163 9.78 7.77 -22.03
N ALA A 164 10.97 8.05 -22.55
CA ALA A 164 12.18 8.23 -21.73
C ALA A 164 12.04 9.41 -20.76
N ALA A 165 11.47 10.53 -21.23
CA ALA A 165 11.22 11.70 -20.39
C ALA A 165 10.19 11.39 -19.29
N ALA A 166 9.11 10.67 -19.62
CA ALA A 166 8.11 10.23 -18.65
C ALA A 166 8.70 9.28 -17.59
N MET A 167 9.54 8.32 -18.00
CA MET A 167 10.21 7.39 -17.08
C MET A 167 11.19 8.11 -16.14
N LEU A 168 11.95 9.08 -16.65
CA LEU A 168 12.82 9.93 -15.83
C LEU A 168 12.01 10.81 -14.86
N ALA A 169 10.90 11.38 -15.31
CA ALA A 169 10.01 12.16 -14.44
C ALA A 169 9.44 11.29 -13.31
N LEU A 170 8.98 10.08 -13.64
CA LEU A 170 8.51 9.10 -12.67
C LEU A 170 9.60 8.74 -11.64
N GLN A 171 10.81 8.42 -12.09
CA GLN A 171 11.92 8.08 -11.20
C GLN A 171 12.28 9.22 -10.24
N ARG A 172 12.28 10.47 -10.72
CA ARG A 172 12.50 11.65 -9.86
C ARG A 172 11.39 11.82 -8.83
N ARG A 173 10.12 11.70 -9.25
CA ARG A 173 8.97 11.80 -8.35
C ARG A 173 8.97 10.69 -7.32
N TRP A 174 9.32 9.47 -7.71
CA TRP A 174 9.49 8.34 -6.80
C TRP A 174 10.53 8.63 -5.72
N VAL A 175 11.73 9.09 -6.10
CA VAL A 175 12.77 9.46 -5.13
C VAL A 175 12.31 10.58 -4.19
N GLN A 176 11.62 11.60 -4.73
CA GLN A 176 11.07 12.69 -3.92
C GLN A 176 10.03 12.20 -2.92
N TYR A 177 9.08 11.37 -3.37
CA TYR A 177 8.06 10.76 -2.54
C TYR A 177 8.72 10.00 -1.38
N TRP A 178 9.58 9.02 -1.67
CA TRP A 178 10.21 8.20 -0.64
C TRP A 178 11.14 8.99 0.28
N SER A 179 11.84 10.00 -0.21
CA SER A 179 12.65 10.87 0.64
C SER A 179 11.81 11.65 1.64
N ALA A 180 10.57 12.01 1.29
CA ALA A 180 9.66 12.73 2.17
C ALA A 180 8.98 11.78 3.18
N VAL A 181 8.53 10.61 2.74
CA VAL A 181 7.71 9.70 3.57
C VAL A 181 8.52 8.67 4.36
N ALA A 182 9.73 8.30 3.93
CA ALA A 182 10.54 7.28 4.62
C ALA A 182 10.85 7.60 6.09
N PRO A 183 11.14 8.86 6.49
CA PRO A 183 11.33 9.18 7.91
C PRO A 183 10.09 8.92 8.76
N LEU A 184 8.90 9.12 8.19
CA LEU A 184 7.62 8.88 8.86
C LEU A 184 7.39 7.38 9.05
N HIS A 185 7.62 6.60 7.99
CA HIS A 185 7.55 5.15 8.05
C HIS A 185 8.54 4.57 9.07
N ALA A 186 9.78 5.08 9.09
CA ALA A 186 10.80 4.64 10.02
C ALA A 186 10.37 4.86 11.48
N ARG A 187 9.77 6.00 11.82
CA ARG A 187 9.24 6.28 13.17
C ARG A 187 8.11 5.34 13.56
N LEU A 188 7.19 5.06 12.63
CA LEU A 188 6.06 4.16 12.87
C LEU A 188 6.55 2.72 13.10
N MET A 189 7.45 2.23 12.25
CA MET A 189 8.08 0.91 12.42
C MET A 189 8.90 0.82 13.71
N ASP A 190 9.64 1.88 14.07
CA ASP A 190 10.44 1.93 15.29
C ASP A 190 9.56 1.85 16.55
N THR A 191 8.45 2.58 16.55
CA THR A 191 7.45 2.55 17.64
C THR A 191 6.82 1.16 17.75
N PHE A 192 6.52 0.53 16.61
CA PHE A 192 5.98 -0.84 16.56
C PHE A 192 6.97 -1.88 17.13
N HIS A 193 8.24 -1.83 16.71
CA HIS A 193 9.26 -2.81 17.13
C HIS A 193 9.69 -2.65 18.59
N HIS A 194 9.73 -1.42 19.12
CA HIS A 194 10.21 -1.14 20.47
C HIS A 194 9.09 -0.98 21.50
N GLY A 195 7.83 -1.17 21.11
CA GLY A 195 6.68 -1.03 22.02
C GLY A 195 6.49 0.40 22.51
N GLY A 196 6.73 1.38 21.65
CA GLY A 196 6.55 2.80 21.96
C GLY A 196 5.09 3.21 22.12
N ASP A 197 4.87 4.45 22.55
CA ASP A 197 3.54 5.01 22.78
C ASP A 197 2.88 5.45 21.46
N TRP A 198 1.83 4.71 21.08
CA TRP A 198 1.03 4.96 19.88
C TRP A 198 0.30 6.30 19.88
N ASP A 199 -0.17 6.77 21.04
CA ASP A 199 -0.93 8.00 21.12
C ASP A 199 -0.01 9.22 20.96
N THR A 200 1.20 9.12 21.50
CA THR A 200 2.28 10.09 21.24
C THR A 200 2.63 10.12 19.75
N LEU A 201 2.88 8.96 19.11
CA LEU A 201 3.19 8.90 17.67
C LEU A 201 2.07 9.51 16.82
N LYS A 202 0.80 9.18 17.09
CA LYS A 202 -0.34 9.74 16.36
C LYS A 202 -0.40 11.26 16.48
N THR A 203 -0.16 11.79 17.68
CA THR A 203 -0.14 13.24 17.91
C THR A 203 0.95 13.90 17.06
N GLU A 204 2.16 13.35 17.08
CA GLU A 204 3.26 13.88 16.28
C GLU A 204 3.01 13.77 14.76
N CYS A 205 2.37 12.70 14.29
CA CYS A 205 2.00 12.55 12.89
C CYS A 205 0.92 13.56 12.47
N ARG A 206 -0.06 13.85 13.33
CA ARG A 206 -1.08 14.88 13.09
C ARG A 206 -0.46 16.27 13.03
N ASP A 207 0.43 16.59 13.96
CA ASP A 207 1.13 17.89 14.00
C ASP A 207 1.98 18.10 12.74
N ALA A 208 2.50 17.02 12.15
CA ALA A 208 3.24 17.03 10.90
C ALA A 208 2.36 16.95 9.63
N ALA A 209 1.02 16.88 9.76
CA ALA A 209 0.07 16.75 8.64
C ALA A 209 0.42 15.64 7.64
N VAL A 210 0.81 14.47 8.16
CA VAL A 210 1.33 13.35 7.36
C VAL A 210 0.36 12.89 6.28
N ASP A 211 -0.93 12.81 6.58
CA ASP A 211 -1.99 12.43 5.65
C ASP A 211 -2.07 13.38 4.44
N GLY A 212 -2.01 14.70 4.69
CA GLY A 212 -1.99 15.71 3.65
C GLY A 212 -0.72 15.62 2.79
N ALA A 213 0.45 15.44 3.42
CA ALA A 213 1.71 15.28 2.71
C ALA A 213 1.72 14.02 1.83
N VAL A 214 1.22 12.88 2.33
CA VAL A 214 1.10 11.64 1.56
C VAL A 214 0.11 11.82 0.40
N ALA A 215 -1.03 12.47 0.63
CA ALA A 215 -2.03 12.72 -0.41
C ALA A 215 -1.50 13.63 -1.53
N GLU A 216 -0.79 14.71 -1.20
CA GLU A 216 -0.20 15.61 -2.19
C GLU A 216 0.90 14.94 -3.03
N LEU A 217 1.72 14.09 -2.41
CA LEU A 217 2.83 13.44 -3.11
C LEU A 217 2.40 12.27 -4.02
N LEU A 218 1.16 11.77 -3.86
CA LEU A 218 0.58 10.71 -4.68
C LEU A 218 -0.23 11.23 -5.88
N GLN A 219 -0.41 12.56 -6.03
CA GLN A 219 -1.09 13.22 -7.16
C GLN A 219 -0.12 13.64 -8.28
#